data_AF-A0A7S1LEV8-F1
#
_entry.id   AF-A0A7S1LEV8-F1
#
_cell.length_a   1.000
_cell.length_b   1.000
_cell.length_c   1.000
_cell.angle_alpha   90.00
_cell.angle_beta   90.00
_cell.angle_gamma   90.00
#
_symmetry.space_group_name_H-M   'P 1'
#
loop_
_entity.id
_entity.type
_entity.pdbx_description
1 polymer ?
#
loop_
_entity_poly.entity_id
_entity_poly.type
_entity_poly.pdbx_seq_one_letter_code
_entity_poly.pdbx_strand_id
1 'polypeptide(L)'
;GAYSVEAYPQHGITGVTFRFAAGHSECRMMFGLSYGVEDTASYGGINFAMYTDRGNVEVYERGHRRYDGQNYAGLATAATMGVRCADADCTAIEYTVDGHVVYRSSQAVAFPLRLDSSFYENDCGVEDIAITRGTAAIATYPVWIAGNFDATHDRDSTVT
;
A
#
# COMPACT_ATOMS: atom_id res chain seq x y z
N GLY A 1 7.70 1.96 -11.72
CA GLY A 1 8.22 3.19 -11.10
C GLY A 1 7.71 3.24 -9.68
N ALA A 2 8.52 3.67 -8.72
CA ALA A 2 8.09 3.77 -7.32
C ALA A 2 7.64 5.21 -7.02
N TYR A 3 6.54 5.33 -6.26
CA TYR A 3 5.99 6.61 -5.80
C TYR A 3 5.96 6.58 -4.27
N SER A 4 6.43 7.63 -3.61
CA SER A 4 6.25 7.78 -2.15
C SER A 4 5.70 9.17 -1.85
N VAL A 5 4.66 9.24 -1.02
CA VAL A 5 4.10 10.50 -0.49
C VAL A 5 4.60 10.67 0.94
N GLU A 6 5.12 11.84 1.28
CA GLU A 6 5.55 12.16 2.65
C GLU A 6 4.41 11.98 3.64
N ALA A 7 4.71 11.29 4.74
CA ALA A 7 3.79 10.94 5.79
C ALA A 7 4.01 11.84 7.01
N TYR A 8 2.93 12.51 7.42
CA TYR A 8 2.83 13.42 8.57
C TYR A 8 3.31 12.75 9.88
N PRO A 9 3.86 13.51 10.87
CA PRO A 9 4.90 12.98 11.76
C PRO A 9 4.52 11.91 12.78
N GLN A 10 3.27 11.42 12.85
CA GLN A 10 2.93 10.36 13.81
C GLN A 10 2.00 9.26 13.26
N HIS A 11 1.16 9.53 12.24
CA HIS A 11 0.23 8.52 11.69
C HIS A 11 -0.04 8.67 10.19
N GLY A 12 1.00 8.93 9.38
CA GLY A 12 0.94 9.14 7.91
C GLY A 12 -0.21 8.47 7.12
N ILE A 13 0.11 7.47 6.30
CA ILE A 13 -0.89 6.59 5.68
C ILE A 13 -1.20 5.47 6.69
N THR A 14 -2.47 5.22 6.97
CA THR A 14 -2.89 4.08 7.80
C THR A 14 -3.59 3.00 7.01
N GLY A 15 -3.88 3.23 5.74
CA GLY A 15 -4.37 2.18 4.88
C GLY A 15 -4.41 2.59 3.42
N VAL A 16 -4.46 1.58 2.57
CA VAL A 16 -4.73 1.75 1.15
C VAL A 16 -5.69 0.67 0.69
N THR A 17 -6.63 1.03 -0.17
CA THR A 17 -7.42 0.08 -0.95
C THR A 17 -7.19 0.30 -2.44
N PHE A 18 -7.33 -0.74 -3.22
CA PHE A 18 -7.15 -0.71 -4.66
C PHE A 18 -7.91 -1.86 -5.32
N ARG A 19 -8.06 -1.77 -6.63
CA ARG A 19 -8.63 -2.81 -7.49
C ARG A 19 -7.71 -3.06 -8.67
N PHE A 20 -7.87 -4.20 -9.36
CA PHE A 20 -7.21 -4.35 -10.65
C PHE A 20 -7.82 -3.42 -11.67
N ALA A 21 -6.96 -2.81 -12.50
CA ALA A 21 -7.44 -2.22 -13.73
C ALA A 21 -8.10 -3.31 -14.60
N ALA A 22 -9.10 -2.92 -15.39
CA ALA A 22 -9.79 -3.86 -16.27
C ALA A 22 -8.81 -4.61 -17.19
N GLY A 23 -8.89 -5.94 -17.21
CA GLY A 23 -8.02 -6.81 -18.01
C GLY A 23 -6.65 -7.14 -17.38
N HIS A 24 -6.35 -6.62 -16.18
CA HIS A 24 -5.04 -6.78 -15.53
C HIS A 24 -5.08 -7.82 -14.39
N SER A 25 -6.11 -8.67 -14.32
CA SER A 25 -6.25 -9.71 -13.28
C SER A 25 -5.17 -10.79 -13.33
N GLU A 26 -4.50 -10.93 -14.48
CA GLU A 26 -3.43 -11.91 -14.68
C GLU A 26 -2.04 -11.41 -14.26
N CYS A 27 -1.95 -10.14 -13.86
CA CYS A 27 -0.70 -9.46 -13.55
C CYS A 27 -0.11 -9.89 -12.21
N ARG A 28 1.23 -9.92 -12.16
CA ARG A 28 2.00 -10.10 -10.94
C ARG A 28 2.48 -8.76 -10.41
N MET A 29 1.83 -8.32 -9.35
CA MET A 29 2.11 -7.03 -8.73
C MET A 29 1.99 -7.13 -7.21
N MET A 30 2.77 -6.31 -6.54
CA MET A 30 2.69 -6.07 -5.11
C MET A 30 2.26 -4.64 -4.87
N PHE A 31 1.35 -4.47 -3.93
CA PHE A 31 0.86 -3.16 -3.51
C PHE A 31 0.58 -3.18 -2.02
N GLY A 32 0.99 -2.13 -1.31
CA GLY A 32 0.81 -2.07 0.14
C GLY A 32 1.56 -0.94 0.81
N LEU A 33 2.06 -1.19 2.01
CA LEU A 33 2.62 -0.19 2.90
C LEU A 33 4.04 -0.56 3.32
N SER A 34 4.91 0.45 3.37
CA SER A 34 6.29 0.34 3.83
C SER A 34 6.62 1.41 4.86
N TYR A 35 7.60 1.14 5.72
CA TYR A 35 8.20 2.10 6.62
C TYR A 35 9.72 2.09 6.47
N GLY A 36 10.35 3.19 6.86
CA GLY A 36 11.75 3.42 6.57
C GLY A 36 11.98 3.82 5.10
N VAL A 37 13.22 4.13 4.77
CA VAL A 37 13.66 4.44 3.41
C VAL A 37 14.50 3.27 2.92
N GLU A 38 13.91 2.42 2.09
CA GLU A 38 14.67 1.51 1.24
C GLU A 38 14.48 1.97 -0.21
N ASP A 39 15.50 2.61 -0.79
CA ASP A 39 15.49 3.16 -2.16
C ASP A 39 15.60 2.07 -3.23
N THR A 40 14.90 0.95 -3.06
CA THR A 40 14.90 -0.13 -4.06
C THR A 40 13.49 -0.45 -4.50
N ALA A 41 13.26 -0.53 -5.81
CA ALA A 41 12.02 -1.03 -6.40
C ALA A 41 11.92 -2.57 -6.27
N SER A 42 12.34 -3.11 -5.13
CA SER A 42 12.37 -4.53 -4.85
C SER A 42 11.20 -4.88 -3.94
N TYR A 43 10.48 -5.94 -4.30
CA TYR A 43 9.44 -6.52 -3.45
C TYR A 43 9.93 -6.90 -2.04
N GLY A 44 11.25 -7.11 -1.87
CA GLY A 44 11.87 -7.36 -0.57
C GLY A 44 11.87 -6.15 0.37
N GLY A 45 11.82 -4.93 -0.18
CA GLY A 45 11.74 -3.68 0.58
C GLY A 45 10.34 -3.37 1.11
N ILE A 46 9.31 -3.99 0.55
CA ILE A 46 7.92 -3.71 0.96
C ILE A 46 7.60 -4.43 2.27
N ASN A 47 7.28 -3.68 3.33
CA ASN A 47 7.06 -4.27 4.66
C ASN A 47 5.75 -5.06 4.73
N PHE A 48 4.69 -4.55 4.12
CA PHE A 48 3.35 -5.12 4.15
C PHE A 48 2.71 -5.04 2.77
N ALA A 49 2.64 -6.17 2.04
CA ALA A 49 2.15 -6.19 0.67
C ALA A 49 1.08 -7.26 0.46
N MET A 50 0.07 -6.92 -0.34
CA MET A 50 -0.69 -7.91 -1.08
C MET A 50 0.05 -8.17 -2.38
N TYR A 51 0.31 -9.45 -2.66
CA TYR A 51 0.86 -9.91 -3.92
C TYR A 51 -0.26 -10.56 -4.72
N THR A 52 -0.35 -10.22 -5.99
CA THR A 52 -1.28 -10.85 -6.90
C THR A 52 -0.54 -11.71 -7.88
N ASP A 53 -1.06 -12.88 -8.21
CA ASP A 53 -0.47 -13.78 -9.20
C ASP A 53 -1.58 -14.52 -9.95
N ARG A 54 -1.88 -14.08 -11.18
CA ARG A 54 -2.84 -14.76 -12.06
C ARG A 54 -4.18 -15.05 -11.38
N GLY A 55 -4.77 -14.00 -10.79
CA GLY A 55 -6.01 -14.07 -10.02
C GLY A 55 -5.90 -14.65 -8.61
N ASN A 56 -4.70 -15.06 -8.16
CA ASN A 56 -4.47 -15.37 -6.74
C ASN A 56 -4.13 -14.10 -5.98
N VAL A 57 -4.60 -14.00 -4.73
CA VAL A 57 -4.15 -12.99 -3.76
C VAL A 57 -3.35 -13.68 -2.68
N GLU A 58 -2.10 -13.28 -2.52
CA GLU A 58 -1.18 -13.72 -1.48
C GLU A 58 -0.77 -12.53 -0.61
N VAL A 59 -0.20 -12.80 0.57
CA VAL A 59 0.38 -11.74 1.42
C VAL A 59 1.88 -11.95 1.53
N TYR A 60 2.62 -10.87 1.31
CA TYR A 60 4.07 -10.82 1.42
C TYR A 60 4.50 -9.73 2.41
N GLU A 61 5.49 -10.06 3.23
CA GLU A 61 6.09 -9.11 4.17
C GLU A 61 7.60 -9.22 4.08
N ARG A 62 8.26 -8.15 3.63
CA ARG A 62 9.72 -8.08 3.40
C ARG A 62 10.21 -9.22 2.51
N GLY A 63 9.49 -9.47 1.42
CA GLY A 63 9.78 -10.54 0.47
C GLY A 63 9.44 -11.97 0.92
N HIS A 64 8.90 -12.16 2.13
CA HIS A 64 8.46 -13.46 2.61
C HIS A 64 6.95 -13.64 2.50
N ARG A 65 6.51 -14.75 1.91
CA ARG A 65 5.10 -15.11 1.88
C ARG A 65 4.59 -15.44 3.28
N ARG A 66 3.44 -14.88 3.65
CA ARG A 66 2.77 -15.05 4.95
C ARG A 66 1.40 -15.69 4.86
N TYR A 67 0.77 -15.56 3.69
CA TYR A 67 -0.48 -16.19 3.35
C TYR A 67 -0.30 -16.83 1.97
N ASP A 68 -0.52 -18.16 1.88
CA ASP A 68 -0.36 -18.94 0.64
C ASP A 68 -1.40 -18.60 -0.44
N GLY A 69 -2.35 -17.74 -0.07
CA GLY A 69 -3.30 -17.16 -0.98
C GLY A 69 -4.58 -17.96 -1.12
N GLN A 70 -5.58 -17.27 -1.62
CA GLN A 70 -6.80 -17.89 -2.10
C GLN A 70 -6.95 -17.51 -3.57
N ASN A 71 -7.24 -18.52 -4.41
CA ASN A 71 -7.71 -18.24 -5.75
C ASN A 71 -9.15 -17.75 -5.62
N TYR A 72 -9.33 -16.44 -5.70
CA TYR A 72 -10.64 -15.88 -5.93
C TYR A 72 -10.92 -16.14 -7.40
N ALA A 73 -11.61 -17.25 -7.71
CA ALA A 73 -11.81 -17.77 -9.07
C ALA A 73 -12.12 -16.65 -10.07
N GLY A 74 -11.09 -16.23 -10.82
CA GLY A 74 -11.08 -14.98 -11.55
C GLY A 74 -11.38 -13.82 -10.62
N LEU A 75 -10.36 -13.23 -9.98
CA LEU A 75 -10.49 -11.99 -9.22
C LEU A 75 -11.31 -11.08 -10.11
N ALA A 76 -12.60 -10.94 -9.77
CA ALA A 76 -13.45 -10.08 -10.55
C ALA A 76 -12.68 -8.77 -10.52
N THR A 77 -12.48 -8.12 -11.65
CA THR A 77 -11.88 -6.78 -11.69
C THR A 77 -12.57 -5.81 -10.70
N ALA A 78 -13.73 -6.23 -10.17
CA ALA A 78 -14.46 -5.65 -9.06
C ALA A 78 -13.90 -5.79 -7.62
N ALA A 79 -13.10 -6.81 -7.30
CA ALA A 79 -12.76 -7.10 -5.91
C ALA A 79 -11.81 -6.03 -5.36
N THR A 80 -12.17 -5.46 -4.22
CA THR A 80 -11.40 -4.40 -3.56
C THR A 80 -10.42 -5.01 -2.57
N MET A 81 -9.14 -4.86 -2.85
CA MET A 81 -8.06 -5.30 -1.97
C MET A 81 -7.68 -4.16 -1.04
N GLY A 82 -7.22 -4.48 0.17
CA GLY A 82 -6.80 -3.46 1.13
C GLY A 82 -5.70 -3.92 2.07
N VAL A 83 -4.78 -3.00 2.37
CA VAL A 83 -3.72 -3.14 3.37
C VAL A 83 -3.88 -1.98 4.34
N ARG A 84 -4.19 -2.26 5.61
CA ARG A 84 -4.57 -1.20 6.57
C ARG A 84 -4.16 -1.52 8.00
N CYS A 85 -3.98 -0.49 8.82
CA CYS A 85 -3.95 -0.59 10.26
C CYS A 85 -5.22 -1.28 10.76
N ALA A 86 -5.02 -2.23 11.67
CA ALA A 86 -6.10 -3.06 12.18
C ALA A 86 -6.92 -2.37 13.28
N ASP A 87 -6.36 -1.34 13.91
CA ASP A 87 -6.95 -0.56 14.99
C ASP A 87 -6.42 0.88 14.94
N ALA A 88 -6.97 1.75 15.80
CA ALA A 88 -6.62 3.17 15.86
C ALA A 88 -5.14 3.40 16.22
N ASP A 89 -4.56 2.50 17.01
CA ASP A 89 -3.16 2.55 17.44
C ASP A 89 -2.22 1.89 16.41
N CYS A 90 -2.77 1.27 15.38
CA CYS A 90 -2.08 0.53 14.32
C CYS A 90 -1.06 -0.49 14.86
N THR A 91 -1.46 -1.26 15.87
CA THR A 91 -0.56 -2.26 16.47
C THR A 91 -0.26 -3.44 15.54
N ALA A 92 -1.06 -3.62 14.49
CA ALA A 92 -0.89 -4.60 13.43
C ALA A 92 -1.47 -4.10 12.09
N ILE A 93 -1.07 -4.76 11.00
CA ILE A 93 -1.67 -4.59 9.67
C ILE A 93 -2.66 -5.73 9.39
N GLU A 94 -3.82 -5.39 8.82
CA GLU A 94 -4.79 -6.30 8.24
C GLU A 94 -4.79 -6.19 6.72
N TYR A 95 -4.99 -7.35 6.09
CA TYR A 95 -5.14 -7.51 4.66
C TYR A 95 -6.58 -7.93 4.39
N THR A 96 -7.23 -7.26 3.44
CA THR A 96 -8.66 -7.44 3.18
C THR A 96 -8.95 -7.68 1.70
N VAL A 97 -9.97 -8.48 1.43
CA VAL A 97 -10.58 -8.65 0.11
C VAL A 97 -12.09 -8.42 0.27
N ASP A 98 -12.64 -7.46 -0.47
CA ASP A 98 -14.03 -7.00 -0.37
C ASP A 98 -14.44 -6.66 1.07
N GLY A 99 -13.51 -6.04 1.82
CA GLY A 99 -13.70 -5.64 3.21
C GLY A 99 -13.59 -6.78 4.24
N HIS A 100 -13.47 -8.03 3.81
CA HIS A 100 -13.23 -9.17 4.70
C HIS A 100 -11.74 -9.35 4.98
N VAL A 101 -11.37 -9.50 6.25
CA VAL A 101 -9.97 -9.76 6.65
C VAL A 101 -9.57 -11.17 6.24
N VAL A 102 -8.55 -11.28 5.39
CA VAL A 102 -7.98 -12.56 4.93
C VAL A 102 -6.74 -12.93 5.70
N TYR A 103 -6.01 -11.94 6.20
CA TYR A 103 -4.81 -12.13 7.01
C TYR A 103 -4.60 -10.94 7.94
N ARG A 104 -4.06 -11.22 9.13
CA ARG A 104 -3.60 -10.21 10.08
C ARG A 104 -2.12 -10.45 10.35
N SER A 105 -1.31 -9.41 10.14
CA SER A 105 0.12 -9.45 10.38
C SER A 105 0.44 -9.69 11.85
N SER A 106 1.52 -10.42 12.10
CA SER A 106 2.17 -10.52 13.42
C SER A 106 3.41 -9.64 13.54
N GLN A 107 3.78 -8.91 12.48
CA GLN A 107 4.93 -8.01 12.50
C GLN A 107 4.58 -6.70 13.19
N ALA A 108 5.55 -6.15 13.94
CA ALA A 108 5.41 -4.84 14.53
C ALA A 108 5.36 -3.76 13.44
N VAL A 109 4.46 -2.81 13.60
CA VAL A 109 4.33 -1.66 12.70
C VAL A 109 5.27 -0.55 13.17
N ALA A 110 6.01 0.03 12.24
CA ALA A 110 6.79 1.25 12.48
C ALA A 110 6.30 2.37 11.56
N PHE A 111 6.54 3.61 12.01
CA PHE A 111 6.08 4.82 11.36
C PHE A 111 7.27 5.70 10.93
N PRO A 112 7.08 6.58 9.93
CA PRO A 112 5.86 6.74 9.13
C PRO A 112 5.66 5.61 8.11
N LEU A 113 4.39 5.23 7.88
CA LEU A 113 4.01 4.35 6.77
C LEU A 113 3.81 5.15 5.48
N ARG A 114 4.24 4.57 4.37
CA ARG A 114 4.15 5.11 2.99
C ARG A 114 3.53 4.07 2.09
N LEU A 115 2.87 4.52 1.02
CA LEU A 115 2.41 3.65 -0.06
C LEU A 115 3.63 3.11 -0.82
N ASP A 116 3.61 1.83 -1.15
CA ASP A 116 4.69 1.18 -1.89
C ASP A 116 4.15 0.10 -2.84
N SER A 117 4.89 -0.15 -3.92
CA SER A 117 4.48 -1.08 -4.97
C SER A 117 5.66 -1.65 -5.76
N SER A 118 5.49 -2.88 -6.26
CA SER A 118 6.44 -3.55 -7.13
C SER A 118 5.70 -4.33 -8.21
N PHE A 119 6.05 -4.11 -9.47
CA PHE A 119 5.41 -4.78 -10.61
C PHE A 119 6.40 -5.71 -11.27
N TYR A 120 6.01 -6.95 -11.53
CA TYR A 120 6.84 -7.89 -12.29
C TYR A 120 6.73 -7.60 -13.79
N GLU A 121 5.51 -7.37 -14.29
CA GLU A 121 5.27 -6.98 -15.69
C GLU A 121 5.15 -5.45 -15.85
N ASN A 122 5.54 -4.93 -17.01
CA ASN A 122 5.60 -3.48 -17.28
C ASN A 122 4.24 -2.84 -17.62
N ASP A 123 3.25 -3.63 -18.06
CA ASP A 123 1.94 -3.15 -18.53
C ASP A 123 0.80 -3.48 -17.56
N CYS A 124 1.11 -3.51 -16.27
CA CYS A 124 0.17 -3.84 -15.20
C CYS A 124 -0.23 -2.59 -14.41
N GLY A 125 -1.41 -2.64 -13.79
CA GLY A 125 -2.02 -1.46 -13.20
C GLY A 125 -3.15 -1.78 -12.24
N VAL A 126 -3.31 -0.89 -11.27
CA VAL A 126 -4.41 -0.88 -10.32
C VAL A 126 -5.24 0.39 -10.52
N GLU A 127 -6.51 0.33 -10.17
CA GLU A 127 -7.46 1.45 -10.21
C GLU A 127 -8.14 1.62 -8.84
N ASP A 128 -8.96 2.66 -8.72
CA ASP A 128 -9.72 2.98 -7.50
C ASP A 128 -8.86 3.01 -6.23
N ILE A 129 -7.65 3.57 -6.35
CA ILE A 129 -6.73 3.71 -5.22
C ILE A 129 -7.33 4.71 -4.23
N ALA A 130 -7.66 4.23 -3.04
CA ALA A 130 -8.10 5.08 -1.93
C ALA A 130 -7.12 4.99 -0.76
N ILE A 131 -6.66 6.15 -0.29
CA ILE A 131 -5.70 6.25 0.81
C ILE A 131 -6.45 6.67 2.08
N THR A 132 -6.33 5.85 3.12
CA THR A 132 -6.75 6.20 4.48
C THR A 132 -5.57 6.82 5.20
N ARG A 133 -5.78 7.99 5.79
CA ARG A 133 -4.79 8.67 6.65
C ARG A 133 -5.18 8.50 8.10
N GLY A 134 -4.19 8.35 8.96
CA GLY A 134 -4.44 8.30 10.39
C GLY A 134 -4.96 9.66 10.86
N THR A 135 -6.07 9.66 11.58
CA THR A 135 -6.45 10.81 12.40
C THR A 135 -5.53 10.82 13.61
N ALA A 136 -4.52 11.68 13.59
CA ALA A 136 -3.95 12.12 14.85
C ALA A 136 -5.11 12.68 15.70
N ALA A 137 -5.18 12.32 16.98
CA ALA A 137 -5.95 13.12 17.92
C ALA A 137 -5.52 14.58 17.71
N ILE A 138 -6.44 15.42 17.23
CA ILE A 138 -6.14 16.81 16.91
C ILE A 138 -5.83 17.50 18.24
N ALA A 139 -4.55 17.59 18.61
CA ALA A 139 -4.10 18.69 19.44
C ALA A 139 -4.25 19.93 18.55
N THR A 140 -5.25 20.76 18.87
CA THR A 140 -5.63 21.94 18.09
C THR A 140 -4.43 22.87 17.91
N TYR A 141 -3.77 22.78 16.76
CA TYR A 141 -2.86 23.80 16.27
C TYR A 141 -3.37 24.25 14.90
N PRO A 142 -3.60 25.56 14.67
CA PRO A 142 -4.00 26.02 13.35
C PRO A 142 -2.84 25.81 12.37
N VAL A 143 -3.08 25.10 11.28
CA VAL A 143 -2.15 24.96 10.15
C VAL A 143 -2.76 25.63 8.91
N TRP A 144 -2.03 26.57 8.33
CA TRP A 144 -2.31 27.17 7.03
C TRP A 144 -1.58 26.35 5.96
N ILE A 145 -2.30 25.88 4.93
CA ILE A 145 -1.69 25.27 3.74
C ILE A 145 -2.00 26.16 2.54
N ALA A 146 -0.95 26.68 1.89
CA ALA A 146 -1.03 27.32 0.59
C ALA A 146 -0.21 26.50 -0.41
N GLY A 147 -0.83 26.07 -1.52
CA GLY A 147 -0.17 25.43 -2.67
C GLY A 147 -1.08 24.49 -3.45
N ASN A 148 -0.95 24.49 -4.79
CA ASN A 148 -1.71 23.62 -5.71
C ASN A 148 -0.90 22.36 -6.07
N PHE A 149 -1.60 21.23 -6.27
CA PHE A 149 -1.05 19.92 -6.63
C PHE A 149 -1.08 19.73 -8.17
N ASP A 150 0.07 19.50 -8.81
CA ASP A 150 0.21 19.14 -10.23
C ASP A 150 1.06 17.87 -10.35
N ALA A 151 0.55 16.87 -11.08
CA ALA A 151 1.09 15.51 -11.16
C ALA A 151 2.11 15.30 -12.29
N THR A 152 2.80 16.34 -12.78
CA THR A 152 3.63 16.22 -13.99
C THR A 152 5.13 16.53 -13.87
N HIS A 153 5.72 16.74 -12.69
CA HIS A 153 7.20 16.80 -12.46
C HIS A 153 7.48 16.21 -11.06
N ASP A 154 8.52 15.43 -10.75
CA ASP A 154 9.91 15.57 -11.20
C ASP A 154 10.73 14.29 -10.91
N ARG A 155 11.62 13.95 -11.84
CA ARG A 155 12.84 13.20 -11.52
C ARG A 155 13.90 14.29 -11.34
N ASP A 156 14.56 14.32 -10.19
CA ASP A 156 15.99 14.66 -10.02
C ASP A 156 16.30 15.53 -8.79
N SER A 157 17.47 15.22 -8.23
CA SER A 157 18.45 16.11 -7.61
C SER A 157 18.23 16.65 -6.20
N THR A 158 19.06 16.12 -5.31
CA THR A 158 19.80 16.80 -4.22
C THR A 158 19.55 18.29 -4.05
N VAL A 159 19.19 18.70 -2.83
CA VAL A 159 19.50 20.05 -2.34
C VAL A 159 19.95 19.98 -0.88
N THR A 160 21.22 20.35 -0.67
CA THR A 160 21.85 20.77 0.60
C THR A 160 21.16 21.98 1.23
#